data_AF-A0A920LG71-F1
#
_entry.id   AF-A0A920LG71-F1
#
_cell.length_a   1.000
_cell.length_b   1.000
_cell.length_c   1.000
_cell.angle_alpha   90.00
_cell.angle_beta   90.00
_cell.angle_gamma   90.00
#
_symmetry.space_group_name_H-M   'P 1'
#
loop_
_entity.id
_entity.type
_entity.pdbx_description
1 polymer ?
#
loop_
_entity_poly.entity_id
_entity_poly.type
_entity_poly.pdbx_seq_one_letter_code
_entity_poly.pdbx_strand_id
1 'polypeptide(L)' 'MQINYANNSRPRYIKAIDSLGINLVFDIGANSGQFASSVLEHGFKGKIISFEPTSSDISCYARILIVFKTG' A
#
# COMPACT_ATOMS: atom_id res chain seq x y z
N MET A 1 -16.43 9.81 12.29
CA MET A 1 -14.99 9.59 12.50
C MET A 1 -14.26 10.85 12.06
N GLN A 2 -13.71 11.63 13.00
CA GLN A 2 -13.03 12.88 12.69
C GLN A 2 -11.52 12.61 12.70
N ILE A 3 -10.89 12.58 11.52
CA ILE A 3 -9.45 12.36 11.39
C ILE A 3 -8.74 13.68 11.75
N ASN A 4 -8.07 13.74 12.89
CA ASN A 4 -7.34 14.91 13.35
C ASN A 4 -6.11 15.20 12.46
N TYR A 5 -6.08 16.38 11.84
CA TYR A 5 -5.06 16.82 10.87
C TYR A 5 -3.77 17.38 11.51
N ALA A 6 -3.72 17.55 12.82
CA ALA A 6 -2.65 18.30 13.49
C ALA A 6 -1.26 17.62 13.48
N ASN A 7 -1.16 16.32 13.17
CA ASN A 7 0.12 15.61 13.13
C ASN A 7 0.45 15.15 11.70
N ASN A 8 1.19 15.95 10.95
CA ASN A 8 1.59 15.68 9.55
C ASN A 8 2.74 14.68 9.41
N SER A 9 3.19 14.03 10.49
CA SER A 9 4.31 13.08 10.44
C SER A 9 4.06 11.83 9.59
N ARG A 10 2.80 11.45 9.37
CA ARG A 10 2.41 10.24 8.62
C ARG A 10 1.41 10.55 7.51
N PRO A 11 1.50 9.89 6.34
CA PRO A 11 0.52 10.00 5.28
C PRO A 11 -0.90 9.66 5.74
N ARG A 12 -1.90 10.29 5.11
CA ARG A 12 -3.32 10.14 5.50
C ARG A 12 -3.83 8.70 5.38
N TYR A 13 -3.39 7.97 4.35
CA TYR A 13 -3.76 6.57 4.14
C TYR A 13 -3.23 5.66 5.24
N ILE A 14 -2.04 5.95 5.79
CA ILE A 14 -1.49 5.20 6.94
C ILE A 14 -2.35 5.40 8.18
N LYS A 15 -2.77 6.64 8.46
CA LYS A 15 -3.68 6.92 9.58
C LYS A 15 -5.01 6.18 9.42
N ALA A 16 -5.54 6.09 8.20
CA ALA A 16 -6.75 5.33 7.92
C ALA A 16 -6.54 3.83 8.16
N ILE A 17 -5.44 3.26 7.65
CA ILE A 17 -5.04 1.86 7.88
C ILE A 17 -4.97 1.54 9.37
N ASP A 18 -4.26 2.38 10.15
CA ASP A 18 -4.05 2.18 11.58
C ASP A 18 -5.39 2.33 12.36
N SER A 19 -6.17 3.37 12.07
CA SER A 19 -7.42 3.66 12.81
C SER A 19 -8.57 2.70 12.52
N LEU A 20 -8.59 2.09 11.33
CA LEU A 20 -9.63 1.15 10.91
C LEU A 20 -9.21 -0.31 11.14
N GLY A 21 -7.99 -0.56 11.62
CA GLY A 21 -7.48 -1.93 11.80
C GLY A 21 -7.42 -2.70 10.48
N ILE A 22 -7.08 -2.02 9.37
CA ILE A 22 -6.96 -2.68 8.06
C ILE A 22 -5.85 -3.73 8.14
N ASN A 23 -6.13 -4.94 7.64
CA ASN A 23 -5.16 -6.04 7.58
C ASN A 23 -4.94 -6.57 6.15
N LEU A 24 -5.64 -6.03 5.16
CA LEU A 24 -5.54 -6.37 3.75
C LEU A 24 -5.70 -5.11 2.90
N VAL A 25 -4.78 -4.88 1.98
CA VAL A 25 -4.81 -3.80 0.99
C VAL A 25 -4.78 -4.40 -0.41
N PHE A 26 -5.71 -3.98 -1.26
CA PHE A 26 -5.65 -4.19 -2.70
C PHE A 26 -5.06 -2.94 -3.36
N ASP A 27 -3.95 -3.09 -4.06
CA ASP A 27 -3.18 -2.02 -4.69
C ASP A 27 -3.27 -2.19 -6.21
N ILE A 28 -4.30 -1.59 -6.80
CA ILE A 28 -4.62 -1.65 -8.24
C ILE A 28 -3.98 -0.46 -8.95
N GLY A 29 -3.30 -0.70 -10.08
CA GLY A 29 -2.47 0.31 -10.70
C GLY A 29 -1.16 0.48 -9.93
N ALA A 30 -0.59 -0.64 -9.48
CA ALA A 30 0.60 -0.65 -8.63
C ALA A 30 1.80 0.06 -9.30
N ASN A 31 1.81 0.21 -10.63
CA ASN A 31 2.95 0.67 -11.44
C ASN A 31 4.21 -0.11 -11.03
N SER A 32 5.24 0.57 -10.51
CA SER A 32 6.46 -0.06 -9.97
C SER A 32 6.37 -0.47 -8.49
N GLY A 33 5.18 -0.47 -7.88
CA GLY A 33 4.94 -0.86 -6.47
C GLY A 33 5.25 0.24 -5.44
N GLN A 34 5.20 1.51 -5.84
CA GLN A 34 5.57 2.65 -4.97
C GLN A 34 4.64 2.77 -3.75
N PHE A 35 3.33 2.58 -3.94
CA PHE A 35 2.37 2.66 -2.85
C PHE A 35 2.56 1.53 -1.84
N ALA A 36 2.60 0.28 -2.29
CA ALA A 36 2.87 -0.87 -1.43
C ALA A 36 4.18 -0.73 -0.64
N SER A 37 5.26 -0.28 -1.30
CA SER A 37 6.55 0.00 -0.65
C SER A 37 6.41 1.03 0.46
N SER A 38 5.75 2.16 0.18
CA SER A 38 5.55 3.21 1.19
C SER A 38 4.70 2.72 2.37
N VAL A 39 3.66 1.92 2.13
CA VAL A 39 2.84 1.32 3.19
C VAL A 39 3.67 0.40 4.09
N LEU A 40 4.57 -0.41 3.51
CA LEU A 40 5.46 -1.29 4.25
C LEU A 40 6.54 -0.53 5.04
N GLU A 41 7.12 0.53 4.46
CA GLU A 41 8.07 1.42 5.12
C GLU A 41 7.47 2.10 6.36
N HIS A 42 6.16 2.39 6.32
CA HIS A 42 5.43 2.96 7.47
C HIS A 42 5.00 1.92 8.51
N GLY A 43 5.39 0.66 8.35
CA GLY A 43 5.27 -0.39 9.37
C GLY A 43 4.04 -1.28 9.26
N PHE A 44 3.30 -1.24 8.14
CA PHE A 44 2.15 -2.11 7.93
C PHE A 44 2.52 -3.59 8.06
N LYS A 45 1.69 -4.34 8.80
CA LYS A 45 1.89 -5.78 9.08
C LYS A 45 0.86 -6.68 8.41
N GLY A 46 -0.10 -6.10 7.69
CA GLY A 46 -1.11 -6.84 6.95
C GLY A 46 -0.60 -7.35 5.61
N LYS A 47 -1.52 -7.86 4.80
CA LYS A 47 -1.25 -8.36 3.45
C LYS A 47 -1.49 -7.25 2.42
N ILE A 48 -0.65 -7.20 1.39
CA ILE A 48 -0.86 -6.32 0.24
C ILE A 48 -0.91 -7.20 -1.01
N ILE A 49 -1.98 -7.04 -1.79
CA ILE A 49 -2.15 -7.67 -3.10
C ILE A 49 -2.06 -6.57 -4.14
N SER A 50 -0.94 -6.52 -4.87
CA SER A 50 -0.68 -5.49 -5.89
C SER A 50 -0.85 -6.03 -7.31
N PHE A 51 -1.46 -5.24 -8.17
CA PHE A 51 -1.70 -5.56 -9.57
C PHE A 51 -1.55 -4.32 -10.46
N GLU A 52 -0.78 -4.43 -11.55
CA GLU A 52 -0.65 -3.41 -12.59
C GLU A 52 -1.26 -3.93 -13.90
N PRO A 53 -2.41 -3.39 -14.35
CA PRO A 53 -3.09 -3.84 -15.57
C PRO A 53 -2.48 -3.30 -16.87
N THR A 54 -1.68 -2.24 -16.83
CA THR A 54 -1.15 -1.57 -18.02
C THR A 54 0.28 -2.01 -18.32
N SER A 55 0.59 -2.18 -19.61
CA SER A 55 1.93 -2.58 -20.09
C SER A 55 2.77 -1.40 -20.57
N SER A 56 2.37 -0.16 -20.24
CA SER A 56 3.03 1.05 -20.75
C SER A 56 4.38 1.33 -20.09
N ASP A 57 4.66 0.73 -18.95
CA ASP A 57 5.99 0.76 -18.33
C ASP A 57 6.79 -0.48 -18.75
N ILE A 58 7.89 -0.28 -19.47
CA ILE A 58 8.77 -1.35 -19.99
C ILE A 58 9.34 -2.27 -18.89
N SER A 59 9.30 -1.86 -17.62
CA SER A 59 9.71 -2.69 -16.49
C SER A 59 8.61 -3.61 -15.92
N CYS A 60 7.34 -3.42 -16.31
CA CYS A 60 6.22 -4.19 -15.79
C CYS A 60 5.69 -5.17 -16.84
N TYR A 61 6.23 -6.39 -16.79
CA TYR A 61 5.36 -7.55 -17.05
C TYR A 61 4.21 -7.46 -16.04
N ALA A 62 2.97 -7.82 -16.44
CA ALA A 62 1.84 -7.93 -15.52
C ALA A 62 2.23 -8.88 -14.37
N ARG A 63 2.73 -8.31 -13.28
CA ARG A 63 3.26 -9.02 -12.13
C ARG A 63 2.24 -8.83 -11.04
N ILE A 64 1.53 -9.92 -10.73
CA ILE A 64 0.89 -10.04 -9.43
C ILE A 64 2.03 -10.07 -8.42
N LEU A 65 2.30 -8.93 -7.78
CA LEU A 65 3.26 -8.86 -6.70
C LEU A 65 2.50 -9.14 -5.41
N ILE A 66 2.54 -10.39 -4.96
CA ILE A 66 2.04 -10.73 -3.64
C ILE A 66 3.17 -10.45 -2.65
N VAL A 67 3.12 -9.29 -1.99
CA VAL A 67 4.08 -8.98 -0.94
C VAL A 67 3.57 -9.57 0.37
N PHE A 68 4.16 -10.69 0.77
CA PHE A 68 4.02 -11.19 2.13
C PHE A 68 5.13 -10.58 2.98
N LYS A 69 4.77 -9.81 4.00
CA LYS A 69 5.62 -9.68 5.18
C LYS A 69 5.09 -10.66 6.21
N THR A 70 5.54 -11.91 6.15
CA THR A 70 5.42 -12.81 7.29
C THR A 70 6.43 -12.34 8.35
N GLY A 71 5.94 -12.15 9.57
CA GLY A 71 6.82 -12.13 10.74
C GLY A 71 7.49 -13.47 10.93
#